data_AF-A0AAJ5NAK7-F1
#
_entry.id   AF-A0AAJ5NAK7-F1
#
_cell.length_a   1.000
_cell.length_b   1.000
_cell.length_c   1.000
_cell.angle_alpha   90.00
_cell.angle_beta   90.00
_cell.angle_gamma   90.00
#
_symmetry.space_group_name_H-M   'P 1'
#
loop_
_entity.id
_entity.type
_entity.pdbx_description
1 polymer ?
#
loop_
_entity_poly.entity_id
_entity_poly.type
_entity_poly.pdbx_seq_one_letter_code
_entity_poly.pdbx_strand_id
1 'polypeptide(L)'
;MNEHRKPADLARGLHDPIVARIAQMHDAKRTANRWIAWEEYFPPRPGDAERRAYDSEALRCSKSTLRRGLQILDAVCVAAAARGFTTRMGYRCHHLELSRDDAAVRVRLLERGFRADTTRQVDEYRGRILDHGVVGSGVLELIIDEHSDQRKRFKDHQDSNVLDRLPDIMLAIEARHVESLERLRRERRRDEAIRQIREEAAAREVERKAEKRRVDDLLKEVRDWNDAGLIRRYVQSLDQKLAVGARPADDYATWRTWALATADEIDPSRRHLSS
;
A
#
# COMPACT_ATOMS: atom_id res chain seq x y z
N MET A 1 -35.11 -45.95 8.52
CA MET A 1 -35.26 -45.58 7.10
C MET A 1 -34.74 -44.15 6.97
N ASN A 2 -33.46 -43.98 6.63
CA ASN A 2 -32.83 -42.66 6.56
C ASN A 2 -33.16 -42.04 5.20
N GLU A 3 -34.09 -41.08 5.17
CA GLU A 3 -34.24 -40.19 4.03
C GLU A 3 -32.92 -39.43 3.80
N HIS A 4 -32.19 -39.81 2.76
CA HIS A 4 -31.13 -38.98 2.21
C HIS A 4 -31.77 -37.71 1.63
N ARG A 5 -31.96 -36.68 2.47
CA ARG A 5 -32.23 -35.32 2.01
C ARG A 5 -31.17 -34.96 0.98
N LYS A 6 -31.56 -34.82 -0.29
CA LYS A 6 -30.69 -34.28 -1.33
C LYS A 6 -30.06 -32.97 -0.81
N PRO A 7 -28.74 -32.77 -0.94
CA PRO A 7 -28.11 -31.54 -0.49
C PRO A 7 -28.81 -30.36 -1.18
N ALA A 8 -29.25 -29.40 -0.38
CA ALA A 8 -29.91 -28.21 -0.88
C ALA A 8 -28.88 -27.41 -1.70
N ASP A 9 -29.10 -27.32 -3.01
CA ASP A 9 -28.34 -26.45 -3.92
C ASP A 9 -28.51 -24.99 -3.46
N LEU A 10 -27.47 -24.44 -2.82
CA LEU A 10 -27.48 -23.07 -2.30
C LEU A 10 -27.39 -22.04 -3.43
N ALA A 11 -26.91 -22.44 -4.62
CA ALA A 11 -26.79 -21.54 -5.76
C ALA A 11 -28.11 -21.34 -6.51
N ARG A 12 -29.09 -22.23 -6.27
CA ARG A 12 -30.39 -22.17 -6.96
C ARG A 12 -31.12 -20.85 -6.66
N GLY A 13 -31.36 -20.07 -7.72
CA GLY A 13 -32.09 -18.81 -7.66
C GLY A 13 -31.23 -17.58 -7.33
N LEU A 14 -29.91 -17.73 -7.28
CA LEU A 14 -28.98 -16.61 -7.23
C LEU A 14 -28.67 -16.13 -8.66
N HIS A 15 -28.61 -14.82 -8.85
CA HIS A 15 -28.44 -14.18 -10.15
C HIS A 15 -27.04 -13.57 -10.34
N ASP A 16 -26.39 -13.11 -9.27
CA ASP A 16 -25.02 -12.60 -9.33
C ASP A 16 -24.02 -13.78 -9.38
N PRO A 17 -23.11 -13.81 -10.38
CA PRO A 17 -22.20 -14.93 -10.57
C PRO A 17 -21.15 -15.06 -9.45
N ILE A 18 -20.79 -13.97 -8.78
CA ILE A 18 -19.86 -14.02 -7.64
C ILE A 18 -20.57 -14.61 -6.44
N VAL A 19 -21.82 -14.22 -6.18
CA VAL A 19 -22.60 -14.79 -5.07
C VAL A 19 -22.95 -16.27 -5.32
N ALA A 20 -23.27 -16.65 -6.56
CA ALA A 20 -23.43 -18.05 -6.94
C ALA A 20 -22.14 -18.87 -6.70
N ARG A 21 -20.96 -18.30 -6.97
CA ARG A 21 -19.68 -18.93 -6.67
C ARG A 21 -19.42 -19.07 -5.16
N ILE A 22 -19.84 -18.09 -4.35
CA ILE A 22 -19.79 -18.20 -2.88
C ILE A 22 -20.68 -19.36 -2.42
N ALA A 23 -21.89 -19.48 -2.97
CA ALA A 23 -22.80 -20.57 -2.67
C ALA A 23 -22.21 -21.94 -3.03
N GLN A 24 -21.66 -22.08 -4.25
CA GLN A 24 -20.97 -23.30 -4.71
C GLN A 24 -19.77 -23.64 -3.82
N MET A 25 -19.00 -22.64 -3.39
CA MET A 25 -17.91 -22.85 -2.44
C MET A 25 -18.44 -23.41 -1.11
N HIS A 26 -19.55 -22.89 -0.58
CA HIS A 26 -20.16 -23.44 0.64
C HIS A 26 -20.72 -24.85 0.45
N ASP A 27 -21.30 -25.16 -0.72
CA ASP A 27 -21.78 -26.50 -1.04
C ASP A 27 -20.62 -27.51 -1.19
N ALA A 28 -19.56 -27.15 -1.93
CA ALA A 28 -18.36 -27.99 -2.05
C ALA A 28 -17.69 -28.24 -0.69
N LYS A 29 -17.63 -27.20 0.17
CA LYS A 29 -17.16 -27.32 1.55
C LYS A 29 -18.05 -28.27 2.39
N ARG A 30 -19.37 -28.28 2.18
CA ARG A 30 -20.30 -29.23 2.82
C ARG A 30 -20.08 -30.67 2.39
N THR A 31 -19.93 -30.92 1.10
CA THR A 31 -19.81 -32.29 0.56
C THR A 31 -18.50 -32.97 0.96
N ALA A 32 -17.42 -32.20 1.11
CA ALA A 32 -16.11 -32.77 1.38
C ALA A 32 -15.90 -33.31 2.82
N ASN A 33 -16.88 -33.16 3.74
CA ASN A 33 -16.70 -33.33 5.20
C ASN A 33 -15.47 -32.61 5.76
N ARG A 34 -14.87 -31.72 4.97
CA ARG A 34 -13.72 -30.89 5.27
C ARG A 34 -14.20 -29.58 5.86
N TRP A 35 -15.23 -29.68 6.68
CA TRP A 35 -15.59 -28.63 7.59
C TRP A 35 -14.44 -28.53 8.60
N ILE A 36 -13.96 -27.31 8.78
CA ILE A 36 -14.03 -26.78 10.12
C ILE A 36 -15.46 -26.27 10.25
N ALA A 37 -16.23 -26.94 11.10
CA ALA A 37 -17.49 -26.51 11.67
C ALA A 37 -17.62 -24.98 11.82
N TRP A 38 -18.49 -24.26 11.12
CA TRP A 38 -19.14 -23.07 11.73
C TRP A 38 -19.91 -23.49 13.00
N GLU A 39 -20.35 -24.75 13.13
CA GLU A 39 -20.76 -25.35 14.42
C GLU A 39 -19.59 -25.67 15.36
N GLU A 40 -18.35 -25.79 14.86
CA GLU A 40 -17.13 -25.82 15.70
C GLU A 40 -16.69 -24.39 16.11
N TYR A 41 -17.27 -23.34 15.52
CA TYR A 41 -17.14 -21.93 15.95
C TYR A 41 -18.27 -21.46 16.88
N PHE A 42 -19.43 -22.10 16.73
CA PHE A 42 -20.70 -21.78 17.35
C PHE A 42 -21.29 -23.07 17.91
N PRO A 43 -20.78 -23.55 19.05
CA PRO A 43 -21.23 -24.83 19.56
C PRO A 43 -22.72 -24.75 19.94
N PRO A 44 -23.49 -25.83 19.74
CA PRO A 44 -24.90 -25.88 20.13
C PRO A 44 -25.11 -25.69 21.63
N ARG A 45 -24.03 -25.79 22.43
CA ARG A 45 -23.97 -25.53 23.87
C ARG A 45 -22.71 -24.72 24.20
N PRO A 46 -22.74 -23.91 25.27
CA PRO A 46 -21.52 -23.33 25.84
C PRO A 46 -20.50 -24.45 26.14
N GLY A 47 -19.41 -24.57 25.37
CA GLY A 47 -18.41 -25.63 25.58
C GLY A 47 -17.63 -26.10 24.36
N ASP A 48 -18.26 -26.28 23.21
CA ASP A 48 -17.75 -27.25 22.21
C ASP A 48 -16.96 -26.65 21.02
N ALA A 49 -16.26 -25.52 21.19
CA ALA A 49 -15.61 -24.85 20.05
C ALA A 49 -14.20 -25.41 19.76
N GLU A 50 -13.97 -25.93 18.55
CA GLU A 50 -12.64 -26.26 18.02
C GLU A 50 -12.36 -25.43 16.75
N ARG A 51 -11.36 -24.53 16.83
CA ARG A 51 -10.86 -23.58 15.80
C ARG A 51 -11.67 -22.30 15.56
N ARG A 52 -11.16 -21.40 14.71
CA ARG A 52 -11.76 -20.09 14.31
C ARG A 52 -11.81 -19.93 12.80
N ALA A 53 -12.88 -19.35 12.24
CA ALA A 53 -12.88 -18.92 10.84
C ALA A 53 -11.91 -17.76 10.74
N TYR A 54 -11.21 -17.64 9.61
CA TYR A 54 -10.55 -16.40 9.28
C TYR A 54 -11.57 -15.25 9.43
N ASP A 55 -11.15 -14.22 10.14
CA ASP A 55 -11.91 -13.12 10.75
C ASP A 55 -12.74 -12.33 9.72
N SER A 56 -12.49 -12.57 8.45
CA SER A 56 -12.63 -11.58 7.41
C SER A 56 -13.43 -12.04 6.21
N GLU A 57 -14.11 -13.20 6.14
CA GLU A 57 -14.90 -13.59 4.94
C GLU A 57 -16.04 -12.61 4.55
N ALA A 58 -16.31 -12.48 3.24
CA ALA A 58 -17.34 -11.60 2.67
C ALA A 58 -18.78 -11.91 3.12
N LEU A 59 -19.07 -13.18 3.40
CA LEU A 59 -20.29 -13.66 4.03
C LEU A 59 -19.93 -14.46 5.27
N ARG A 60 -20.35 -14.01 6.45
CA ARG A 60 -20.06 -14.69 7.71
C ARG A 60 -21.35 -14.95 8.47
N CYS A 61 -21.90 -16.15 8.40
CA CYS A 61 -23.17 -16.44 9.07
C CYS A 61 -23.33 -17.94 9.39
N SER A 62 -24.27 -18.25 10.29
CA SER A 62 -24.60 -19.61 10.68
C SER A 62 -25.27 -20.39 9.56
N LYS A 63 -25.34 -21.71 9.69
CA LYS A 63 -26.02 -22.57 8.70
C LYS A 63 -27.49 -22.19 8.53
N SER A 64 -28.16 -21.78 9.60
CA SER A 64 -29.60 -21.45 9.58
C SER A 64 -29.87 -20.15 8.82
N THR A 65 -28.95 -19.20 8.82
CA THR A 65 -29.09 -17.91 8.13
C THR A 65 -28.38 -17.88 6.77
N LEU A 66 -27.53 -18.86 6.44
CA LEU A 66 -26.71 -18.88 5.22
C LEU A 66 -27.49 -18.63 3.93
N ARG A 67 -28.64 -19.30 3.76
CA ARG A 67 -29.48 -19.08 2.57
C ARG A 67 -29.98 -17.64 2.50
N ARG A 68 -30.46 -17.08 3.61
CA ARG A 68 -30.91 -15.68 3.67
C ARG A 68 -29.75 -14.72 3.42
N GLY A 69 -28.58 -15.02 3.96
CA GLY A 69 -27.38 -14.23 3.74
C GLY A 69 -26.94 -14.18 2.28
N LEU A 70 -26.97 -15.31 1.58
CA LEU A 70 -26.72 -15.38 0.14
C LEU A 70 -27.76 -14.56 -0.65
N GLN A 71 -29.04 -14.67 -0.30
CA GLN A 71 -30.10 -13.88 -0.94
C GLN A 71 -29.93 -12.37 -0.75
N ILE A 72 -29.49 -11.93 0.44
CA ILE A 72 -29.17 -10.53 0.70
C ILE A 72 -28.03 -10.05 -0.20
N LEU A 73 -26.91 -10.79 -0.24
CA LEU A 73 -25.78 -10.40 -1.08
C LEU A 73 -26.15 -10.40 -2.56
N ASP A 74 -26.92 -11.40 -3.02
CA ASP A 74 -27.40 -11.48 -4.40
C ASP A 74 -28.25 -10.26 -4.77
N ALA A 75 -29.24 -9.92 -3.95
CA ALA A 75 -30.10 -8.77 -4.19
C ALA A 75 -29.31 -7.45 -4.23
N VAL A 76 -28.32 -7.28 -3.34
CA VAL A 76 -27.44 -6.11 -3.34
C VAL A 76 -26.59 -6.06 -4.60
N CYS A 77 -25.96 -7.16 -5.00
CA CYS A 77 -25.10 -7.21 -6.18
C CYS A 77 -25.89 -7.03 -7.48
N VAL A 78 -27.07 -7.63 -7.61
CA VAL A 78 -27.97 -7.42 -8.75
C VAL A 78 -28.43 -5.95 -8.82
N ALA A 79 -28.83 -5.37 -7.70
CA ALA A 79 -29.26 -3.97 -7.64
C ALA A 79 -28.11 -2.99 -7.93
N ALA A 80 -26.87 -3.34 -7.55
CA ALA A 80 -25.66 -2.59 -7.88
C ALA A 80 -25.31 -2.73 -9.37
N ALA A 81 -25.39 -3.93 -9.94
CA ALA A 81 -25.17 -4.17 -11.36
C ALA A 81 -26.14 -3.37 -12.24
N ALA A 82 -27.41 -3.28 -11.84
CA ALA A 82 -28.41 -2.44 -12.50
C ALA A 82 -28.06 -0.94 -12.49
N ARG A 83 -27.16 -0.49 -11.60
CA ARG A 83 -26.63 0.88 -11.51
C ARG A 83 -25.22 1.03 -12.10
N GLY A 84 -24.76 0.04 -12.86
CA GLY A 84 -23.47 0.05 -13.55
C GLY A 84 -22.26 -0.35 -12.71
N PHE A 85 -22.46 -0.88 -11.50
CA PHE A 85 -21.35 -1.45 -10.73
C PHE A 85 -20.98 -2.84 -11.25
N THR A 86 -19.69 -3.15 -11.24
CA THR A 86 -19.20 -4.52 -11.44
C THR A 86 -18.91 -5.15 -10.09
N THR A 87 -19.48 -6.34 -9.83
CA THR A 87 -19.19 -7.13 -8.62
C THR A 87 -17.91 -7.93 -8.81
N ARG A 88 -17.02 -7.89 -7.81
CA ARG A 88 -15.81 -8.72 -7.75
C ARG A 88 -15.62 -9.24 -6.34
N MET A 89 -14.89 -10.35 -6.23
CA MET A 89 -14.40 -10.80 -4.94
C MET A 89 -13.18 -9.96 -4.54
N GLY A 90 -13.22 -9.36 -3.35
CA GLY A 90 -12.12 -8.59 -2.80
C GLY A 90 -10.95 -9.48 -2.35
N TYR A 91 -9.86 -8.83 -1.93
CA TYR A 91 -8.64 -9.50 -1.48
C TYR A 91 -8.94 -10.59 -0.42
N ARG A 92 -8.37 -11.79 -0.62
CA ARG A 92 -8.56 -12.98 0.23
C ARG A 92 -10.03 -13.34 0.51
N CYS A 93 -10.93 -12.96 -0.40
CA CYS A 93 -12.37 -13.18 -0.27
C CYS A 93 -13.01 -12.49 0.95
N HIS A 94 -12.44 -11.36 1.37
CA HIS A 94 -12.86 -10.74 2.62
C HIS A 94 -14.12 -9.86 2.54
N HIS A 95 -14.39 -9.37 1.35
CA HIS A 95 -15.51 -8.50 1.05
C HIS A 95 -15.84 -8.66 -0.42
N LEU A 96 -17.03 -8.21 -0.80
CA LEU A 96 -17.36 -7.95 -2.19
C LEU A 96 -16.94 -6.53 -2.54
N GLU A 97 -16.31 -6.36 -3.70
CA GLU A 97 -16.01 -5.05 -4.27
C GLU A 97 -17.03 -4.73 -5.35
N LEU A 98 -17.72 -3.61 -5.18
CA LEU A 98 -18.61 -3.01 -6.16
C LEU A 98 -17.84 -1.87 -6.82
N SER A 99 -17.38 -2.07 -8.06
CA SER A 99 -16.51 -1.11 -8.76
C SER A 99 -17.27 -0.36 -9.87
N ARG A 100 -17.08 0.95 -9.95
CA ARG A 100 -17.54 1.83 -11.04
C ARG A 100 -16.57 3.02 -11.14
N ASP A 101 -16.29 3.54 -12.33
CA ASP A 101 -15.46 4.76 -12.55
C ASP A 101 -14.14 4.79 -11.76
N ASP A 102 -13.37 3.70 -11.79
CA ASP A 102 -12.11 3.50 -11.02
C ASP A 102 -12.23 3.51 -9.48
N ALA A 103 -13.42 3.71 -8.93
CA ALA A 103 -13.68 3.67 -7.50
C ALA A 103 -14.39 2.37 -7.12
N ALA A 104 -14.11 1.86 -5.92
CA ALA A 104 -14.74 0.67 -5.39
C ALA A 104 -15.37 0.94 -4.02
N VAL A 105 -16.54 0.33 -3.79
CA VAL A 105 -17.21 0.28 -2.49
C VAL A 105 -17.16 -1.16 -2.00
N ARG A 106 -16.75 -1.36 -0.75
CA ARG A 106 -16.61 -2.70 -0.16
C ARG A 106 -17.85 -3.04 0.64
N VAL A 107 -18.40 -4.22 0.41
CA VAL A 107 -19.59 -4.71 1.11
C VAL A 107 -19.31 -6.07 1.72
N ARG A 108 -19.82 -6.28 2.94
CA ARG A 108 -19.70 -7.53 3.69
C ARG A 108 -21.01 -7.81 4.41
N LEU A 109 -21.40 -9.08 4.51
CA LEU A 109 -22.53 -9.50 5.32
C LEU A 109 -22.07 -10.38 6.47
N LEU A 110 -22.51 -10.08 7.68
CA LEU A 110 -22.22 -10.89 8.85
C LEU A 110 -23.48 -11.18 9.67
N GLU A 111 -23.51 -12.33 10.34
CA GLU A 111 -24.43 -12.60 11.43
C GLU A 111 -23.78 -12.12 12.72
N ARG A 112 -24.52 -11.32 13.48
CA ARG A 112 -24.07 -10.93 14.81
C ARG A 112 -24.02 -12.16 15.69
N GLY A 113 -22.94 -12.27 16.44
CA GLY A 113 -22.81 -13.28 17.47
C GLY A 113 -22.80 -12.67 18.86
N PHE A 114 -23.14 -13.48 19.85
CA PHE A 114 -22.93 -13.19 21.26
C PHE A 114 -21.85 -14.12 21.81
N ARG A 115 -21.11 -13.62 22.79
CA ARG A 115 -20.10 -14.41 23.50
C ARG A 115 -20.83 -15.46 24.33
N ALA A 116 -20.43 -16.72 24.16
CA ALA A 116 -20.91 -17.81 24.99
C ALA A 116 -19.69 -18.49 25.63
N ASP A 117 -19.81 -18.91 26.87
CA ASP A 117 -18.73 -19.62 27.55
C ASP A 117 -18.39 -20.90 26.77
N THR A 118 -17.11 -21.19 26.59
CA THR A 118 -16.70 -22.44 25.94
C THR A 118 -15.63 -23.12 26.76
N THR A 119 -15.34 -24.38 26.42
CA THR A 119 -14.23 -25.09 27.04
C THR A 119 -12.95 -24.29 26.82
N ARG A 120 -12.19 -24.11 27.90
CA ARG A 120 -10.97 -23.32 27.93
C ARG A 120 -9.94 -23.91 26.96
N GLN A 121 -9.62 -23.19 25.90
CA GLN A 121 -8.63 -23.59 24.92
C GLN A 121 -7.42 -22.65 24.96
N VAL A 122 -6.21 -23.22 24.89
CA VAL A 122 -4.97 -22.45 24.81
C VAL A 122 -4.65 -22.23 23.33
N ASP A 123 -4.68 -20.98 22.88
CA ASP A 123 -4.19 -20.57 21.57
C ASP A 123 -2.67 -20.42 21.65
N GLU A 124 -1.95 -21.52 21.42
CA GLU A 124 -0.46 -21.57 21.49
C GLU A 124 0.21 -20.59 20.53
N TYR A 125 -0.41 -20.31 19.38
CA TYR A 125 0.13 -19.39 18.38
C TYR A 125 0.03 -17.92 18.79
N ARG A 126 -1.04 -17.54 19.52
CA ARG A 126 -1.25 -16.15 19.99
C ARG A 126 -0.95 -15.94 21.47
N GLY A 127 -0.58 -16.99 22.22
CA GLY A 127 -0.31 -16.94 23.65
C GLY A 127 -1.51 -16.51 24.49
N ARG A 128 -2.74 -16.86 24.08
CA ARG A 128 -3.98 -16.41 24.75
C ARG A 128 -4.83 -17.60 25.19
N ILE A 129 -5.48 -17.44 26.32
CA ILE A 129 -6.48 -18.39 26.83
C ILE A 129 -7.85 -17.94 26.35
N LEU A 130 -8.57 -18.84 25.70
CA LEU A 130 -9.89 -18.61 25.14
C LEU A 130 -10.90 -19.41 25.96
N ASP A 131 -11.65 -18.73 26.81
CA ASP A 131 -12.72 -19.29 27.65
C ASP A 131 -14.12 -19.08 27.04
N HIS A 132 -14.19 -18.62 25.80
CA HIS A 132 -15.43 -18.22 25.15
C HIS A 132 -15.42 -18.42 23.63
N GLY A 133 -16.57 -18.86 23.12
CA GLY A 133 -16.93 -18.94 21.70
C GLY A 133 -17.91 -17.83 21.33
N VAL A 134 -18.35 -17.84 20.07
CA VAL A 134 -19.36 -16.93 19.58
C VAL A 134 -20.56 -17.77 19.16
N VAL A 135 -21.78 -17.42 19.56
CA VAL A 135 -23.04 -18.08 19.15
C VAL A 135 -23.88 -17.11 18.32
N GLY A 136 -24.60 -17.61 17.32
CA GLY A 136 -25.15 -16.87 16.20
C GLY A 136 -26.51 -16.40 16.62
N SER A 137 -26.75 -15.09 16.53
CA SER A 137 -28.01 -14.51 16.99
C SER A 137 -29.18 -14.70 16.01
N GLY A 138 -28.92 -15.19 14.81
CA GLY A 138 -29.88 -15.17 13.70
C GLY A 138 -30.04 -13.80 13.03
N VAL A 139 -29.38 -12.77 13.55
CA VAL A 139 -29.48 -11.38 13.09
C VAL A 139 -28.35 -11.06 12.11
N LEU A 140 -28.71 -10.74 10.87
CA LEU A 140 -27.78 -10.36 9.81
C LEU A 140 -27.54 -8.85 9.82
N GLU A 141 -26.32 -8.47 9.45
CA GLU A 141 -25.82 -7.11 9.37
C GLU A 141 -24.97 -6.96 8.10
N LEU A 142 -25.41 -6.10 7.18
CA LEU A 142 -24.65 -5.68 6.02
C LEU A 142 -23.80 -4.47 6.39
N ILE A 143 -22.50 -4.56 6.12
CA ILE A 143 -21.52 -3.52 6.39
C ILE A 143 -21.00 -3.00 5.05
N ILE A 144 -20.98 -1.68 4.91
CA ILE A 144 -20.36 -0.96 3.81
C ILE A 144 -19.10 -0.28 4.34
N ASP A 145 -17.95 -0.58 3.74
CA ASP A 145 -16.63 -0.06 4.08
C ASP A 145 -16.24 -0.21 5.56
N GLU A 146 -16.14 -1.45 6.05
CA GLU A 146 -15.90 -1.80 7.47
C GLU A 146 -14.72 -1.03 8.12
N HIS A 147 -13.66 -0.76 7.36
CA HIS A 147 -12.44 -0.09 7.82
C HIS A 147 -12.43 1.44 7.60
N SER A 148 -13.58 2.04 7.28
CA SER A 148 -13.73 3.49 7.20
C SER A 148 -14.42 4.06 8.43
N ASP A 149 -14.01 5.27 8.83
CA ASP A 149 -14.70 6.05 9.86
C ASP A 149 -16.17 6.36 9.49
N GLN A 150 -16.52 6.27 8.21
CA GLN A 150 -17.86 6.49 7.68
C GLN A 150 -18.60 5.19 7.34
N ARG A 151 -18.18 4.05 7.93
CA ARG A 151 -18.83 2.76 7.69
C ARG A 151 -20.34 2.84 7.94
N LYS A 152 -21.12 2.28 7.02
CA LYS A 152 -22.59 2.18 7.16
C LYS A 152 -22.98 0.75 7.45
N ARG A 153 -23.99 0.58 8.30
CA ARG A 153 -24.47 -0.72 8.78
C ARG A 153 -25.98 -0.80 8.60
N PHE A 154 -26.43 -1.90 8.01
CA PHE A 154 -27.84 -2.23 7.86
C PHE A 154 -28.06 -3.57 8.54
N LYS A 155 -28.85 -3.58 9.60
CA LYS A 155 -29.04 -4.75 10.46
C LYS A 155 -30.51 -5.15 10.43
N ASP A 156 -30.80 -6.44 10.60
CA ASP A 156 -32.16 -6.84 10.92
C ASP A 156 -32.61 -6.25 12.27
N HIS A 157 -33.87 -5.83 12.29
CA HIS A 157 -34.62 -5.36 13.43
C HIS A 157 -35.86 -6.25 13.62
N GLN A 158 -36.55 -6.05 14.74
CA GLN A 158 -37.78 -6.80 15.04
C GLN A 158 -38.85 -6.63 13.95
N ASP A 159 -38.92 -5.43 13.35
CA ASP A 159 -39.97 -5.06 12.39
C ASP A 159 -39.46 -4.86 10.95
N SER A 160 -38.17 -5.09 10.68
CA SER A 160 -37.60 -4.96 9.33
C SER A 160 -36.35 -5.82 9.15
N ASN A 161 -36.20 -6.41 7.97
CA ASN A 161 -35.01 -7.16 7.60
C ASN A 161 -34.07 -6.29 6.76
N VAL A 162 -32.81 -6.72 6.64
CA VAL A 162 -31.82 -6.06 5.78
C VAL A 162 -32.32 -5.90 4.33
N LEU A 163 -33.02 -6.91 3.79
CA LEU A 163 -33.56 -6.85 2.42
C LEU A 163 -34.62 -5.77 2.23
N ASP A 164 -35.45 -5.49 3.22
CA ASP A 164 -36.50 -4.47 3.13
C ASP A 164 -35.91 -3.07 2.95
N ARG A 165 -34.64 -2.92 3.35
CA ARG A 165 -33.85 -1.68 3.27
C ARG A 165 -32.96 -1.63 2.03
N LEU A 166 -33.18 -2.48 1.03
CA LEU A 166 -32.40 -2.49 -0.21
C LEU A 166 -32.32 -1.09 -0.88
N PRO A 167 -33.39 -0.27 -0.96
CA PRO A 167 -33.28 1.09 -1.49
C PRO A 167 -32.28 1.96 -0.71
N ASP A 168 -32.33 1.94 0.62
CA ASP A 168 -31.40 2.68 1.48
C ASP A 168 -29.96 2.19 1.34
N ILE A 169 -29.78 0.86 1.22
CA ILE A 169 -28.47 0.25 1.00
C ILE A 169 -27.87 0.76 -0.30
N MET A 170 -28.66 0.82 -1.38
CA MET A 170 -28.19 1.33 -2.66
C MET A 170 -27.84 2.83 -2.60
N LEU A 171 -28.63 3.64 -1.88
CA LEU A 171 -28.29 5.05 -1.64
C LEU A 171 -26.97 5.19 -0.86
N ALA A 172 -26.74 4.31 0.11
CA ALA A 172 -25.49 4.29 0.87
C ALA A 172 -24.28 3.89 0.01
N ILE A 173 -24.44 2.90 -0.88
CA ILE A 173 -23.40 2.49 -1.84
C ILE A 173 -23.06 3.65 -2.79
N GLU A 174 -24.07 4.30 -3.37
CA GLU A 174 -23.89 5.43 -4.29
C GLU A 174 -23.18 6.61 -3.61
N ALA A 175 -23.66 7.03 -2.44
CA ALA A 175 -23.02 8.09 -1.67
C ALA A 175 -21.54 7.74 -1.38
N ARG A 176 -21.27 6.48 -1.03
CA ARG A 176 -19.91 6.05 -0.72
C ARG A 176 -18.99 5.97 -1.94
N HIS A 177 -19.56 5.64 -3.09
CA HIS A 177 -18.84 5.65 -4.35
C HIS A 177 -18.43 7.08 -4.74
N VAL A 178 -19.32 8.07 -4.60
CA VAL A 178 -18.99 9.49 -4.84
C VAL A 178 -17.81 9.95 -3.96
N GLU A 179 -17.87 9.68 -2.66
CA GLU A 179 -16.79 10.01 -1.73
C GLU A 179 -15.46 9.34 -2.12
N SER A 180 -15.51 8.09 -2.57
CA SER A 180 -14.33 7.32 -2.97
C SER A 180 -13.72 7.87 -4.26
N LEU A 181 -14.55 8.30 -5.21
CA LEU A 181 -14.10 8.95 -6.44
C LEU A 181 -13.43 10.30 -6.15
N GLU A 182 -14.00 11.10 -5.24
CA GLU A 182 -13.39 12.36 -4.81
C GLU A 182 -12.04 12.14 -4.12
N ARG A 183 -11.95 11.15 -3.23
CA ARG A 183 -10.69 10.77 -2.59
C ARG A 183 -9.63 10.39 -3.62
N LEU A 184 -9.96 9.55 -4.59
CA LEU A 184 -9.05 9.17 -5.67
C LEU A 184 -8.58 10.38 -6.48
N ARG A 185 -9.47 11.33 -6.79
CA ARG A 185 -9.11 12.57 -7.48
C ARG A 185 -8.17 13.44 -6.65
N ARG A 186 -8.39 13.55 -5.33
CA ARG A 186 -7.49 14.30 -4.42
C ARG A 186 -6.12 13.64 -4.33
N GLU A 187 -6.06 12.31 -4.27
CA GLU A 187 -4.81 11.56 -4.23
C GLU A 187 -4.01 11.75 -5.52
N ARG A 188 -4.63 11.60 -6.69
CA ARG A 188 -3.98 11.85 -7.99
C ARG A 188 -3.38 13.25 -8.08
N ARG A 189 -4.12 14.29 -7.65
CA ARG A 189 -3.61 15.67 -7.61
C ARG A 189 -2.43 15.86 -6.66
N ARG A 190 -2.44 15.19 -5.50
CA ARG A 190 -1.33 15.23 -4.54
C ARG A 190 -0.08 14.55 -5.10
N ASP A 191 -0.25 13.40 -5.74
CA ASP A 191 0.86 12.65 -6.34
C ASP A 191 1.50 13.44 -7.49
N GLU A 192 0.68 14.08 -8.33
CA GLU A 192 1.15 15.00 -9.38
C GLU A 192 1.94 16.19 -8.80
N ALA A 193 1.43 16.82 -7.74
CA ALA A 193 2.13 17.93 -7.07
C ALA A 193 3.48 17.48 -6.46
N ILE A 194 3.50 16.32 -5.79
CA ILE A 194 4.74 15.74 -5.24
C ILE A 194 5.73 15.44 -6.35
N ARG A 195 5.26 14.92 -7.49
CA ARG A 195 6.10 14.65 -8.65
C ARG A 195 6.73 15.94 -9.19
N GLN A 196 5.94 17.00 -9.36
CA GLN A 196 6.46 18.29 -9.82
C GLN A 196 7.53 18.86 -8.87
N ILE A 197 7.29 18.81 -7.56
CA ILE A 197 8.27 19.26 -6.55
C ILE A 197 9.57 18.45 -6.64
N ARG A 198 9.48 17.14 -6.86
CA ARG A 198 10.67 16.28 -7.00
C ARG A 198 11.44 16.57 -8.28
N GLU A 199 10.75 16.79 -9.39
CA GLU A 199 11.36 17.14 -10.67
C GLU A 199 12.05 18.50 -10.59
N GLU A 200 11.42 19.49 -9.98
CA GLU A 200 12.02 20.82 -9.75
C GLU A 200 13.23 20.76 -8.81
N ALA A 201 13.13 20.01 -7.71
CA ALA A 201 14.25 19.82 -6.78
C ALA A 201 15.44 19.12 -7.47
N ALA A 202 15.18 18.13 -8.32
CA ALA A 202 16.21 17.45 -9.10
C ALA A 202 16.89 18.41 -10.09
N ALA A 203 16.13 19.26 -10.78
CA ALA A 203 16.66 20.25 -11.70
C ALA A 203 17.55 21.28 -10.98
N ARG A 204 17.09 21.82 -9.84
CA ARG A 204 17.87 22.74 -9.00
C ARG A 204 19.15 22.09 -8.46
N GLU A 205 19.11 20.80 -8.14
CA GLU A 205 20.30 20.09 -7.68
C GLU A 205 21.35 19.91 -8.78
N VAL A 206 20.91 19.67 -10.03
CA VAL A 206 21.82 19.61 -11.18
C VAL A 206 22.47 20.97 -11.42
N GLU A 207 21.71 22.06 -11.40
CA GLU A 207 22.24 23.41 -11.54
C GLU A 207 23.22 23.76 -10.41
N ARG A 208 22.86 23.44 -9.16
CA ARG A 208 23.74 23.65 -7.99
C ARG A 208 25.05 22.88 -8.12
N LYS A 209 25.01 21.63 -8.59
CA LYS A 209 26.22 20.82 -8.82
C LYS A 209 27.06 21.38 -9.96
N ALA A 210 26.44 21.86 -11.04
CA ALA A 210 27.15 22.49 -12.15
C ALA A 210 27.85 23.78 -11.68
N GLU A 211 27.15 24.62 -10.92
CA GLU A 211 27.72 25.84 -10.36
C GLU A 211 28.88 25.54 -9.40
N LYS A 212 28.68 24.59 -8.48
CA LYS A 212 29.74 24.19 -7.56
C LYS A 212 30.98 23.70 -8.30
N ARG A 213 30.82 22.90 -9.36
CA ARG A 213 31.94 22.45 -10.20
C ARG A 213 32.67 23.62 -10.85
N ARG A 214 31.93 24.59 -11.43
CA ARG A 214 32.54 25.80 -12.01
C ARG A 214 33.37 26.58 -10.98
N VAL A 215 32.84 26.72 -9.76
CA VAL A 215 33.56 27.40 -8.66
C VAL A 215 34.79 26.60 -8.23
N ASP A 216 34.67 25.28 -8.05
CA ASP A 216 35.78 24.41 -7.66
C ASP A 216 36.90 24.42 -8.73
N ASP A 217 36.53 24.40 -10.01
CA ASP A 217 37.47 24.48 -11.14
C ASP A 217 38.20 25.83 -11.16
N LEU A 218 37.48 26.95 -10.97
CA LEU A 218 38.08 28.28 -10.88
C LEU A 218 39.04 28.40 -9.69
N LEU A 219 38.67 27.87 -8.52
CA LEU A 219 39.54 27.89 -7.33
C LEU A 219 40.80 27.06 -7.56
N LYS A 220 40.71 25.94 -8.30
CA LYS A 220 41.87 25.16 -8.70
C LYS A 220 42.77 25.96 -9.62
N GLU A 221 42.21 26.61 -10.65
CA GLU A 221 43.00 27.46 -11.56
C GLU A 221 43.73 28.59 -10.82
N VAL A 222 43.06 29.27 -9.88
CA VAL A 222 43.70 30.33 -9.08
C VAL A 222 44.87 29.79 -8.24
N ARG A 223 44.76 28.58 -7.69
CA ARG A 223 45.86 27.94 -6.95
C ARG A 223 47.02 27.59 -7.87
N ASP A 224 46.73 26.92 -8.99
CA ASP A 224 47.74 26.52 -9.97
C ASP A 224 48.51 27.75 -10.50
N TRP A 225 47.80 28.87 -10.75
CA TRP A 225 48.40 30.16 -11.10
C TRP A 225 49.30 30.73 -10.00
N ASN A 226 48.84 30.72 -8.75
CA ASN A 226 49.62 31.24 -7.63
C ASN A 226 50.89 30.40 -7.40
N ASP A 227 50.78 29.07 -7.50
CA ASP A 227 51.89 28.14 -7.32
C ASP A 227 52.95 28.31 -8.42
N ALA A 228 52.54 28.49 -9.69
CA ALA A 228 53.44 28.88 -10.78
C ALA A 228 54.18 30.19 -10.44
N GLY A 229 53.45 31.20 -9.94
CA GLY A 229 54.02 32.47 -9.51
C GLY A 229 55.00 32.35 -8.33
N LEU A 230 54.76 31.42 -7.39
CA LEU A 230 55.66 31.15 -6.28
C LEU A 230 56.95 30.47 -6.75
N ILE A 231 56.86 29.48 -7.66
CA ILE A 231 58.03 28.82 -8.25
C ILE A 231 58.91 29.84 -8.97
N ARG A 232 58.33 30.69 -9.82
CA ARG A 232 59.07 31.74 -10.54
C ARG A 232 59.78 32.72 -9.59
N ARG A 233 59.08 33.17 -8.53
CA ARG A 233 59.65 34.05 -7.50
C ARG A 233 60.77 33.37 -6.72
N TYR A 234 60.63 32.09 -6.40
CA TYR A 234 61.65 31.32 -5.70
C TYR A 234 62.93 31.20 -6.53
N VAL A 235 62.82 30.78 -7.80
CA VAL A 235 63.94 30.71 -8.75
C VAL A 235 64.62 32.07 -8.90
N GLN A 236 63.83 33.15 -9.07
CA GLN A 236 64.37 34.51 -9.15
C GLN A 236 65.17 34.91 -7.90
N SER A 237 64.70 34.53 -6.70
CA SER A 237 65.42 34.81 -5.46
C SER A 237 66.75 34.06 -5.37
N LEU A 238 66.84 32.85 -5.92
CA LEU A 238 68.07 32.06 -5.98
C LEU A 238 69.05 32.67 -7.00
N ASP A 239 68.55 33.04 -8.18
CA ASP A 239 69.34 33.74 -9.20
C ASP A 239 69.96 35.04 -8.65
N GLN A 240 69.20 35.81 -7.86
CA GLN A 240 69.70 37.02 -7.19
C GLN A 240 70.80 36.70 -6.17
N LYS A 241 70.67 35.63 -5.38
CA LYS A 241 71.70 35.22 -4.41
C LYS A 241 72.99 34.78 -5.11
N LEU A 242 72.89 34.09 -6.24
CA LEU A 242 74.04 33.70 -7.05
C LEU A 242 74.76 34.92 -7.64
N ALA A 243 74.00 35.93 -8.10
CA ALA A 243 74.58 37.18 -8.61
C ALA A 243 75.38 37.97 -7.54
N VAL A 244 75.03 37.81 -6.27
CA VAL A 244 75.73 38.46 -5.12
C VAL A 244 76.87 37.57 -4.56
N GLY A 245 77.18 36.44 -5.22
CA GLY A 245 78.37 35.63 -4.93
C GLY A 245 78.14 34.32 -4.17
N ALA A 246 76.89 33.85 -4.04
CA ALA A 246 76.63 32.49 -3.57
C ALA A 246 77.16 31.46 -4.60
N ARG A 247 77.65 30.30 -4.12
CA ARG A 247 78.05 29.20 -5.01
C ARG A 247 76.82 28.37 -5.43
N PRO A 248 76.61 28.13 -6.72
CA PRO A 248 75.57 27.21 -7.18
C PRO A 248 75.95 25.76 -6.87
N ALA A 249 74.95 24.91 -6.70
CA ALA A 249 75.13 23.46 -6.78
C ALA A 249 75.44 23.05 -8.23
N ASP A 250 76.14 21.93 -8.41
CA ASP A 250 76.61 21.47 -9.72
C ASP A 250 75.47 21.21 -10.73
N ASP A 251 74.25 20.94 -10.24
CA ASP A 251 73.05 20.65 -11.04
C ASP A 251 72.08 21.82 -11.16
N TYR A 252 72.41 23.01 -10.61
CA TYR A 252 71.48 24.14 -10.50
C TYR A 252 70.90 24.58 -11.85
N ALA A 253 71.69 24.62 -12.92
CA ALA A 253 71.22 25.06 -14.24
C ALA A 253 70.14 24.13 -14.82
N THR A 254 70.33 22.82 -14.65
CA THR A 254 69.38 21.79 -15.07
C THR A 254 68.10 21.87 -14.23
N TRP A 255 68.25 21.95 -12.90
CA TRP A 255 67.12 22.10 -11.98
C TRP A 255 66.31 23.37 -12.24
N ARG A 256 66.98 24.50 -12.48
CA ARG A 256 66.34 25.80 -12.78
C ARG A 256 65.48 25.72 -14.03
N THR A 257 66.01 25.11 -15.09
CA THR A 257 65.29 24.95 -16.36
C THR A 257 64.04 24.09 -16.16
N TRP A 258 64.16 22.98 -15.42
CA TRP A 258 63.03 22.13 -15.05
C TRP A 258 61.99 22.88 -14.20
N ALA A 259 62.40 23.64 -13.19
CA ALA A 259 61.50 24.37 -12.30
C ALA A 259 60.68 25.44 -13.06
N LEU A 260 61.33 26.19 -13.96
CA LEU A 260 60.63 27.18 -14.78
C LEU A 260 59.69 26.52 -15.80
N ALA A 261 60.11 25.43 -16.44
CA ALA A 261 59.24 24.66 -17.33
C ALA A 261 58.00 24.09 -16.59
N THR A 262 58.19 23.62 -15.35
CA THR A 262 57.11 23.14 -14.48
C THR A 262 56.13 24.27 -14.15
N ALA A 263 56.63 25.47 -13.83
CA ALA A 263 55.79 26.63 -13.57
C ALA A 263 54.95 27.02 -14.80
N ASP A 264 55.51 26.93 -16.00
CA ASP A 264 54.80 27.22 -17.25
C ASP A 264 53.77 26.14 -17.62
N GLU A 265 54.02 24.87 -17.25
CA GLU A 265 53.08 23.76 -17.46
C GLU A 265 51.83 23.89 -16.59
N ILE A 266 52.00 24.26 -15.31
CA ILE A 266 50.89 24.35 -14.36
C ILE A 266 50.12 25.68 -14.47
N ASP A 267 50.70 26.73 -15.06
CA ASP A 267 50.07 28.05 -15.17
C ASP A 267 48.85 28.02 -16.13
N PRO A 268 47.61 28.23 -15.61
CA PRO A 268 46.41 28.17 -16.44
C PRO A 268 46.17 29.44 -17.26
N SER A 269 46.98 30.51 -17.10
CA SER A 269 46.73 31.83 -17.72
C SER A 269 46.57 31.78 -19.24
N ARG A 270 47.28 30.86 -19.90
CA ARG A 270 47.22 30.67 -21.36
C ARG A 270 45.86 30.16 -21.86
N ARG A 271 45.01 29.61 -20.98
CA ARG A 271 43.68 29.10 -21.35
C ARG A 271 42.65 30.22 -21.50
N HIS A 272 42.88 31.37 -20.87
CA HIS A 272 41.94 32.51 -20.83
C HIS A 272 42.41 33.71 -21.62
N LEU A 273 43.64 33.68 -22.14
CA LEU A 273 44.23 34.75 -22.94
C LEU A 273 44.44 34.22 -24.35
N SER A 274 43.72 34.78 -25.33
CA SER A 274 43.99 34.51 -26.75
C SER A 274 45.22 35.31 -27.17
N SER A 275 46.19 34.63 -27.79
CA SER A 275 47.23 35.27 -28.60
C SER A 275 46.70 35.67 -29.97
#